data_AF-A0A1B6MGY9-F1
#
_entry.id   AF-A0A1B6MGY9-F1
#
_cell.length_a   1.000
_cell.length_b   1.000
_cell.length_c   1.000
_cell.angle_alpha   90.00
_cell.angle_beta   90.00
_cell.angle_gamma   90.00
#
_symmetry.space_group_name_H-M   'P 1'
#
loop_
_entity.id
_entity.type
_entity.pdbx_description
1 polymer ?
#
loop_
_entity_poly.entity_id
_entity_poly.type
_entity_poly.pdbx_seq_one_letter_code
_entity_poly.pdbx_strand_id
1 'polypeptide(L)'
;DYACFLYGHLPKQQLQKLEAIQNQALRLTIGACKSSPIVALQMETSTLPLSLRREMLTNRLVNKIMCNAEHPAYHSLLYFNFIATHMEHWQRKNKPIYLKSITDAEAVINPNYEESSVLSTEYDMDQPRGMLKNLAKFNYMINGTNLKKGESNPNLLNQIHCQITNITCKDHI
;
A
#
# COMPACT_ATOMS: atom_id res chain seq x y z
N ASP A 1 -18.36 14.77 10.38
CA ASP A 1 -18.53 13.61 9.49
C ASP A 1 -19.14 13.92 8.13
N TYR A 2 -20.07 14.89 8.03
CA TYR A 2 -20.54 15.36 6.72
C TYR A 2 -19.39 15.84 5.83
N ALA A 3 -19.43 15.49 4.54
CA ALA A 3 -18.42 15.84 3.53
C ALA A 3 -16.97 15.40 3.82
N CYS A 4 -16.77 14.42 4.72
CA CYS A 4 -15.44 13.91 5.09
C CYS A 4 -14.58 13.45 3.90
N PHE A 5 -15.22 12.90 2.85
CA PHE A 5 -14.55 12.45 1.62
C PHE A 5 -13.88 13.58 0.83
N LEU A 6 -14.37 14.82 0.96
CA LEU A 6 -13.75 15.99 0.35
C LEU A 6 -12.49 16.41 1.12
N TYR A 7 -12.52 16.37 2.45
CA TYR A 7 -11.45 16.92 3.28
C TYR A 7 -10.17 16.09 3.32
N GLY A 8 -10.18 14.91 2.73
CA GLY A 8 -9.08 13.95 2.83
C GLY A 8 -7.72 14.39 2.25
N HIS A 9 -7.73 15.21 1.20
CA HIS A 9 -6.52 15.73 0.54
C HIS A 9 -5.95 17.00 1.17
N LEU A 10 -6.59 17.53 2.22
CA LEU A 10 -6.14 18.78 2.83
C LEU A 10 -4.71 18.65 3.39
N PRO A 11 -3.95 19.76 3.43
CA PRO A 11 -2.65 19.79 4.08
C PRO A 11 -2.70 19.29 5.52
N LYS A 12 -1.64 18.61 5.96
CA LYS A 12 -1.52 18.06 7.32
C LYS A 12 -1.81 19.09 8.41
N GLN A 13 -1.40 20.35 8.22
CA GLN A 13 -1.64 21.44 9.17
C GLN A 13 -3.14 21.69 9.42
N GLN A 14 -3.98 21.59 8.39
CA GLN A 14 -5.43 21.77 8.54
C GLN A 14 -6.07 20.54 9.19
N LEU A 15 -5.60 19.34 8.83
CA LEU A 15 -6.06 18.10 9.46
C LEU A 15 -5.73 18.06 10.96
N GLN A 16 -4.55 18.55 11.36
CA GLN A 16 -4.16 18.65 12.76
C GLN A 16 -5.06 19.58 13.58
N LYS A 17 -5.55 20.68 12.98
CA LYS A 17 -6.52 21.57 13.66
C LYS A 17 -7.83 20.83 13.96
N LEU A 18 -8.31 20.02 13.02
CA LEU A 18 -9.51 19.20 13.22
C LEU A 18 -9.30 18.13 14.29
N GLU A 19 -8.12 17.48 14.30
CA GLU A 19 -7.76 16.50 15.32
C GLU A 19 -7.66 17.13 16.71
N ALA A 20 -7.11 18.34 16.83
CA ALA A 20 -7.06 19.06 18.10
C ALA A 20 -8.46 19.33 18.67
N ILE A 21 -9.41 19.76 17.82
CA ILE A 21 -10.81 19.99 18.22
C ILE A 21 -11.46 18.69 18.70
N GLN A 22 -11.30 17.58 17.96
CA GLN A 22 -11.83 16.28 18.37
C GLN A 22 -11.23 15.82 19.70
N ASN A 23 -9.90 15.91 19.86
CA ASN A 23 -9.23 15.48 21.08
C ASN A 23 -9.68 16.30 22.29
N GLN A 24 -9.91 17.60 22.12
CA GLN A 24 -10.45 18.45 23.17
C GLN A 24 -11.89 18.05 23.52
N ALA A 25 -12.74 17.78 22.53
CA ALA A 25 -14.09 17.29 22.76
C ALA A 25 -14.09 15.96 23.55
N LEU A 26 -13.25 14.99 23.16
CA LEU A 26 -13.14 13.70 23.86
C LEU A 26 -12.74 13.86 25.33
N ARG A 27 -11.84 14.80 25.64
CA ARG A 27 -11.46 15.10 27.03
C ARG A 27 -12.64 15.68 27.80
N LEU A 28 -13.37 16.61 27.21
CA LEU A 28 -14.55 17.21 27.85
C LEU A 28 -15.65 16.18 28.10
N THR A 29 -15.86 15.23 27.18
CA THR A 29 -16.90 14.22 27.32
C THR A 29 -16.62 13.21 28.43
N ILE A 30 -15.35 12.80 28.61
CA ILE A 30 -14.96 11.86 29.68
C ILE A 30 -14.62 12.59 30.99
N GLY A 31 -14.33 13.90 30.94
CA GLY A 31 -13.74 14.62 32.08
C GLY A 31 -12.26 14.29 32.29
N ALA A 32 -11.55 13.92 31.22
CA ALA A 32 -10.16 13.49 31.29
C ALA A 32 -9.18 14.68 31.41
N CYS A 33 -8.07 14.45 32.12
CA CYS A 33 -6.97 15.42 32.24
C CYS A 33 -6.43 15.86 30.87
N LYS A 34 -5.88 17.07 30.78
CA LYS A 34 -5.22 17.57 29.56
C LYS A 34 -4.00 16.75 29.14
N SER A 35 -3.34 16.09 30.09
CA SER A 35 -2.18 15.23 29.89
C SER A 35 -2.52 13.81 29.43
N SER A 36 -3.79 13.40 29.46
CA SER A 36 -4.16 12.03 29.08
C SER A 36 -3.76 11.73 27.63
N PRO A 37 -3.19 10.56 27.32
CA PRO A 37 -2.79 10.22 25.96
C PRO A 37 -4.02 10.06 25.05
N ILE A 38 -3.91 10.51 23.79
CA ILE A 38 -5.02 10.50 22.82
C ILE A 38 -5.52 9.07 22.53
N VAL A 39 -4.60 8.11 22.46
CA VAL A 39 -4.93 6.70 22.20
C VAL A 39 -5.81 6.13 23.32
N ALA A 40 -5.54 6.48 24.59
CA ALA A 40 -6.38 6.04 25.70
C ALA A 40 -7.78 6.66 25.62
N LEU A 41 -7.89 7.95 25.29
CA LEU A 41 -9.18 8.63 25.11
C LEU A 41 -10.01 7.96 24.00
N GLN A 42 -9.38 7.64 22.88
CA GLN A 42 -10.04 6.97 21.75
C GLN A 42 -10.52 5.56 22.13
N MET A 43 -9.69 4.81 22.86
CA MET A 43 -10.05 3.48 23.35
C MET A 43 -11.23 3.53 24.34
N GLU A 44 -11.16 4.42 25.32
CA GLU A 44 -12.19 4.58 26.36
C GLU A 44 -13.53 5.07 25.80
N THR A 45 -13.49 5.99 24.82
CA THR A 45 -14.70 6.44 24.11
C THR A 45 -15.16 5.49 23.01
N SER A 46 -14.43 4.41 22.71
CA SER A 46 -14.64 3.57 21.52
C SER A 46 -14.68 4.37 20.20
N THR A 47 -13.96 5.49 20.13
CA THR A 47 -13.92 6.37 18.94
C THR A 47 -12.69 6.10 18.09
N LEU A 48 -12.88 6.09 16.76
CA LEU A 48 -11.77 5.95 15.82
C LEU A 48 -10.97 7.26 15.70
N PRO A 49 -9.66 7.19 15.41
CA PRO A 49 -8.90 8.37 15.02
C PRO A 49 -9.47 8.97 13.73
N LEU A 50 -9.41 10.29 13.62
CA LEU A 50 -10.12 11.02 12.57
C LEU A 50 -9.68 10.61 11.15
N SER A 51 -8.40 10.29 10.97
CA SER A 51 -7.86 9.77 9.72
C SER A 51 -8.58 8.50 9.26
N LEU A 52 -8.58 7.46 10.10
CA LEU A 52 -9.25 6.19 9.83
C LEU A 52 -10.75 6.38 9.68
N ARG A 53 -11.37 7.24 10.50
CA ARG A 53 -12.80 7.53 10.39
C ARG A 53 -13.15 8.13 9.03
N ARG A 54 -12.36 9.08 8.52
CA ARG A 54 -12.57 9.69 7.19
C ARG A 54 -12.41 8.65 6.08
N GLU A 55 -11.38 7.81 6.15
CA GLU A 55 -11.14 6.73 5.19
C GLU A 55 -12.32 5.74 5.17
N MET A 56 -12.73 5.25 6.34
CA MET A 56 -13.87 4.34 6.48
C MET A 56 -15.16 4.93 5.90
N LEU A 57 -15.48 6.19 6.21
CA LEU A 57 -16.68 6.86 5.69
C LEU A 57 -16.60 7.07 4.17
N THR A 58 -15.41 7.39 3.65
CA THR A 58 -15.19 7.58 2.21
C THR A 58 -15.35 6.26 1.47
N ASN A 59 -14.73 5.19 1.96
CA ASN A 59 -14.84 3.85 1.37
C ASN A 59 -16.29 3.38 1.34
N ARG A 60 -17.04 3.57 2.43
CA ARG A 60 -18.49 3.24 2.47
C ARG A 60 -19.28 4.01 1.42
N LEU A 61 -19.02 5.31 1.27
CA LEU A 61 -19.70 6.14 0.30
C LEU A 61 -19.38 5.69 -1.13
N VAL A 62 -18.10 5.53 -1.46
CA VAL A 62 -17.65 5.12 -2.79
C VAL A 62 -18.17 3.74 -3.13
N ASN A 63 -18.10 2.77 -2.23
CA ASN A 63 -18.67 1.45 -2.44
C ASN A 63 -20.18 1.52 -2.73
N LYS A 64 -20.92 2.34 -1.98
CA LYS A 64 -22.35 2.54 -2.22
C LYS A 64 -22.63 3.10 -3.62
N ILE A 65 -21.80 4.02 -4.10
CA ILE A 65 -21.91 4.59 -5.45
C ILE A 65 -21.52 3.55 -6.50
N MET A 66 -20.43 2.81 -6.30
CA MET A 66 -19.94 1.82 -7.27
C MET A 66 -20.87 0.60 -7.39
N CYS A 67 -21.50 0.17 -6.31
CA CYS A 67 -22.48 -0.92 -6.35
C CYS A 67 -23.79 -0.54 -7.06
N ASN A 68 -24.07 0.76 -7.27
CA ASN A 68 -25.28 1.23 -7.93
C ASN A 68 -24.95 2.12 -9.12
N ALA A 69 -24.98 1.54 -10.32
CA ALA A 69 -24.72 2.26 -11.57
C ALA A 69 -25.74 3.38 -11.87
N GLU A 70 -26.96 3.31 -11.31
CA GLU A 70 -27.98 4.36 -11.47
C GLU A 70 -27.79 5.54 -10.51
N HIS A 71 -26.79 5.47 -9.61
CA HIS A 71 -26.53 6.56 -8.68
C HIS A 71 -26.11 7.83 -9.46
N PRO A 72 -26.69 9.01 -9.18
CA PRO A 72 -26.44 10.23 -9.96
C PRO A 72 -24.97 10.67 -9.97
N ALA A 73 -24.21 10.31 -8.92
CA ALA A 73 -22.79 10.59 -8.81
C ALA A 73 -21.86 9.53 -9.44
N TYR A 74 -22.39 8.45 -10.02
CA TYR A 74 -21.58 7.34 -10.55
C TYR A 74 -20.68 7.80 -11.71
N HIS A 75 -21.27 8.39 -12.75
CA HIS A 75 -20.52 8.87 -13.91
C HIS A 75 -19.54 10.00 -13.58
N SER A 76 -19.92 10.92 -12.69
CA SER A 76 -19.03 12.00 -12.28
C SER A 76 -17.83 11.48 -11.49
N LEU A 77 -18.04 10.49 -10.62
CA LEU A 77 -16.98 9.83 -9.87
C LEU A 77 -15.98 9.11 -10.80
N LEU A 78 -16.47 8.35 -11.79
CA LEU A 78 -15.61 7.70 -12.79
C LEU A 78 -14.84 8.71 -13.64
N TYR A 79 -15.51 9.79 -14.08
CA TYR A 79 -14.88 10.86 -14.83
C TYR A 79 -13.75 11.54 -14.05
N PHE A 80 -13.96 11.81 -12.76
CA PHE A 80 -12.91 12.38 -11.90
C PHE A 80 -11.75 11.41 -11.69
N ASN A 81 -12.02 10.10 -11.56
CA ASN A 81 -10.97 9.10 -11.53
C ASN A 81 -10.14 9.13 -12.81
N PHE A 82 -10.80 9.06 -13.98
CA PHE A 82 -10.17 9.11 -15.29
C PHE A 82 -9.29 10.37 -15.47
N ILE A 83 -9.80 11.56 -15.12
CA ILE A 83 -9.02 12.78 -15.20
C ILE A 83 -7.80 12.74 -14.28
N ALA A 84 -7.95 12.24 -13.06
CA ALA A 84 -6.88 12.19 -12.07
C ALA A 84 -5.78 11.18 -12.44
N THR A 85 -6.12 10.11 -13.16
CA THR A 85 -5.16 9.09 -13.64
C THR A 85 -4.47 9.51 -14.92
N HIS A 86 -5.19 10.09 -15.89
CA HIS A 86 -4.64 10.35 -17.23
C HIS A 86 -4.01 11.73 -17.40
N MET A 87 -4.36 12.73 -16.60
CA MET A 87 -3.82 14.08 -16.78
C MET A 87 -2.65 14.37 -15.83
N GLU A 88 -1.49 14.69 -16.41
CA GLU A 88 -0.23 14.91 -15.67
C GLU A 88 -0.35 16.00 -14.59
N HIS A 89 -1.10 17.07 -14.85
CA HIS A 89 -1.22 18.17 -13.89
C HIS A 89 -1.97 17.79 -12.60
N TRP A 90 -2.90 16.83 -12.68
CA TRP A 90 -3.62 16.32 -11.51
C TRP A 90 -2.81 15.25 -10.77
N GLN A 91 -1.94 14.51 -11.45
CA GLN A 91 -1.06 13.52 -10.81
C GLN A 91 -0.07 14.15 -9.81
N ARG A 92 0.38 15.38 -10.09
CA ARG A 92 1.34 16.10 -9.23
C ARG A 92 0.72 16.67 -7.94
N LYS A 93 -0.61 16.66 -7.81
CA LYS A 93 -1.33 17.20 -6.65
C LYS A 93 -1.64 16.11 -5.63
N ASN A 94 -1.89 16.52 -4.39
CA ASN A 94 -2.37 15.60 -3.36
C ASN A 94 -3.68 14.96 -3.80
N LYS A 95 -3.68 13.64 -3.94
CA LYS A 95 -4.85 12.89 -4.39
C LYS A 95 -5.93 12.90 -3.30
N PRO A 96 -7.19 13.19 -3.65
CA PRO A 96 -8.30 13.02 -2.71
C PRO A 96 -8.47 11.58 -2.26
N ILE A 97 -8.90 11.43 -1.00
CA ILE A 97 -9.08 10.11 -0.36
C ILE A 97 -10.03 9.22 -1.16
N TYR A 98 -11.05 9.80 -1.81
CA TYR A 98 -11.98 8.99 -2.59
C TYR A 98 -11.30 8.29 -3.78
N LEU A 99 -10.26 8.85 -4.39
CA LEU A 99 -9.53 8.15 -5.47
C LEU A 99 -8.87 6.88 -4.98
N LYS A 100 -8.24 6.95 -3.79
CA LYS A 100 -7.69 5.76 -3.13
C LYS A 100 -8.79 4.74 -2.86
N SER A 101 -9.94 5.17 -2.36
CA SER A 101 -11.05 4.25 -2.11
C SER A 101 -11.62 3.61 -3.38
N ILE A 102 -11.53 4.29 -4.53
CA ILE A 102 -11.95 3.74 -5.82
C ILE A 102 -10.96 2.67 -6.27
N THR A 103 -9.65 2.94 -6.22
CA THR A 103 -8.64 1.93 -6.56
C THR A 103 -8.76 0.71 -5.65
N ASP A 104 -9.00 0.94 -4.36
CA ASP A 104 -9.21 -0.13 -3.38
C ASP A 104 -10.49 -0.93 -3.69
N ALA A 105 -11.57 -0.26 -4.10
CA ALA A 105 -12.84 -0.92 -4.47
C ALA A 105 -12.74 -1.71 -5.79
N GLU A 106 -12.05 -1.16 -6.80
CA GLU A 106 -11.80 -1.83 -8.07
C GLU A 106 -10.99 -3.12 -7.89
N ALA A 107 -9.98 -3.11 -7.01
CA ALA A 107 -9.22 -4.29 -6.63
C ALA A 107 -10.07 -5.38 -5.97
N VAL A 108 -11.12 -5.01 -5.22
CA VAL A 108 -12.04 -5.96 -4.57
C VAL A 108 -13.08 -6.51 -5.56
N ILE A 109 -13.58 -5.69 -6.48
CA ILE A 109 -14.61 -6.07 -7.45
C ILE A 109 -14.02 -6.95 -8.57
N ASN A 110 -12.76 -6.73 -8.93
CA ASN A 110 -12.05 -7.52 -9.93
C ASN A 110 -10.95 -8.37 -9.26
N PRO A 111 -11.29 -9.52 -8.66
CA PRO A 111 -10.31 -10.37 -7.97
C PRO A 111 -9.21 -10.92 -8.90
N ASN A 112 -9.34 -10.72 -10.22
CA ASN A 112 -8.35 -11.14 -11.21
C ASN A 112 -7.39 -10.01 -11.65
N TYR A 113 -7.46 -8.81 -11.05
CA TYR A 113 -6.50 -7.73 -11.31
C TYR A 113 -5.39 -7.72 -10.25
N GLU A 114 -4.46 -8.66 -10.37
CA GLU A 114 -3.16 -8.56 -9.71
C GLU A 114 -2.28 -7.56 -10.49
N GLU A 115 -2.22 -6.30 -10.04
CA GLU A 115 -0.95 -5.59 -10.20
C GLU A 115 -0.03 -6.13 -9.11
N SER A 116 0.92 -6.95 -9.54
CA SER A 116 2.01 -7.52 -8.75
C SER A 116 2.75 -6.44 -7.96
N SER A 117 2.22 -6.11 -6.79
CA SER A 117 2.91 -5.48 -5.67
C SER A 117 2.67 -6.39 -4.46
N VAL A 118 3.34 -7.54 -4.50
CA VAL A 118 3.55 -8.52 -3.43
C VAL A 118 2.89 -8.13 -2.10
N LEU A 119 1.60 -8.44 -1.96
CA LEU A 119 1.02 -8.71 -0.65
C LEU A 119 1.20 -10.20 -0.40
N SER A 120 2.45 -10.64 -0.24
CA SER A 120 2.76 -11.96 0.29
C SER A 120 2.59 -11.90 1.80
N THR A 121 1.35 -11.83 2.25
CA THR A 121 0.98 -12.47 3.50
C THR A 121 -0.27 -13.28 3.22
N GLU A 122 -0.04 -14.49 2.69
CA GLU A 122 -0.90 -15.62 3.05
C GLU A 122 -1.12 -15.52 4.56
N TYR A 123 -2.37 -15.30 4.96
CA TYR A 123 -2.77 -15.45 6.35
C TYR A 123 -2.66 -16.93 6.70
N ASP A 124 -1.43 -17.35 6.99
CA ASP A 124 -1.11 -18.67 7.50
C ASP A 124 -1.50 -18.68 8.98
N MET A 125 -2.73 -19.12 9.26
CA MET A 125 -3.26 -19.23 10.62
C MET A 125 -2.55 -20.31 11.46
N ASP A 126 -1.64 -21.06 10.83
CA ASP A 126 -0.91 -22.16 11.46
C ASP A 126 0.42 -21.71 12.11
N GLN A 127 0.82 -20.43 11.97
CA GLN A 127 2.08 -19.93 12.55
C GLN A 127 1.87 -18.87 13.64
N PRO A 128 2.41 -19.06 14.87
CA PRO A 128 2.27 -18.07 15.94
C PRO A 128 3.01 -16.76 15.62
N ARG A 129 2.34 -15.63 15.84
CA ARG A 129 2.88 -14.28 15.59
C ARG A 129 4.11 -14.02 16.44
N GLY A 130 5.26 -13.79 15.79
CA GLY A 130 6.48 -13.30 16.45
C GLY A 130 7.80 -13.86 15.89
N MET A 131 7.77 -14.84 15.00
CA MET A 131 9.00 -15.41 14.43
C MET A 131 9.41 -14.67 13.15
N LEU A 132 10.44 -13.82 13.22
CA LEU A 132 11.08 -13.26 12.03
C LEU A 132 11.87 -14.37 11.33
N LYS A 133 11.36 -14.91 10.21
CA LYS A 133 12.18 -15.69 9.27
C LYS A 133 13.07 -14.74 8.46
N ASN A 134 14.08 -14.18 9.11
CA ASN A 134 15.23 -13.67 8.38
C ASN A 134 16.02 -14.86 7.86
N LEU A 135 16.29 -14.87 6.57
CA LEU A 135 17.59 -15.19 5.95
C LEU A 135 17.41 -15.08 4.43
N ALA A 136 17.54 -13.86 3.90
CA ALA A 136 17.79 -13.71 2.47
C ALA A 136 19.14 -14.39 2.16
N LYS A 137 19.11 -15.52 1.45
CA LYS A 137 20.30 -16.11 0.82
C LYS A 137 20.22 -15.86 -0.67
N PHE A 138 21.19 -15.10 -1.19
CA PHE A 138 21.37 -14.95 -2.63
C PHE A 138 21.85 -16.28 -3.22
N ASN A 139 21.15 -16.76 -4.24
CA ASN A 139 21.50 -17.98 -4.94
C ASN A 139 22.65 -17.66 -5.92
N TYR A 140 23.83 -18.25 -5.69
CA TYR A 140 25.02 -18.05 -6.54
C TYR A 140 25.16 -19.14 -7.62
N MET A 141 24.13 -19.97 -7.79
CA MET A 141 24.14 -21.05 -8.77
C MET A 141 23.93 -20.52 -10.19
N ILE A 142 24.85 -20.83 -11.10
CA ILE A 142 24.64 -20.74 -12.54
C ILE A 142 24.42 -22.18 -13.03
N ASN A 143 23.22 -22.48 -13.53
CA ASN A 143 22.81 -23.81 -14.02
C ASN A 143 23.15 -24.99 -13.09
N GLY A 144 22.96 -24.81 -11.78
CA GLY A 144 23.08 -25.90 -10.79
C GLY A 144 24.51 -26.27 -10.36
N THR A 145 25.53 -25.50 -10.75
CA THR A 145 26.90 -25.69 -10.25
C THR A 145 27.26 -24.65 -9.19
N ASN A 146 27.83 -25.10 -8.05
CA ASN A 146 28.28 -24.23 -6.97
C ASN A 146 29.73 -23.78 -7.22
N LEU A 147 29.94 -22.53 -7.62
CA LEU A 147 31.29 -21.96 -7.72
C LEU A 147 31.74 -21.43 -6.36
N LYS A 148 32.76 -22.05 -5.75
CA LYS A 148 33.37 -21.54 -4.52
C LYS A 148 34.23 -20.32 -4.85
N LYS A 149 34.10 -19.25 -4.06
CA LYS A 149 34.74 -17.94 -4.25
C LYS A 149 36.29 -17.97 -4.39
N GLY A 150 36.93 -19.08 -4.02
CA GLY A 150 38.39 -19.28 -4.15
C GLY A 150 38.86 -19.96 -5.44
N GLU A 151 37.95 -20.46 -6.30
CA GLU A 151 38.30 -21.25 -7.49
C GLU A 151 38.04 -20.50 -8.82
N SER A 152 37.59 -19.24 -8.75
CA SER A 152 37.24 -18.42 -9.92
C SER A 152 38.48 -17.88 -10.66
N ASN A 153 39.25 -18.77 -11.27
CA ASN A 153 40.26 -18.40 -12.26
C ASN A 153 39.51 -17.91 -13.53
N PRO A 154 39.79 -16.73 -14.10
CA PRO A 154 38.99 -16.15 -15.20
C PRO A 154 38.90 -17.07 -16.43
N ASN A 155 39.94 -17.85 -16.70
CA ASN A 155 39.96 -18.83 -17.79
C ASN A 155 38.94 -19.97 -17.58
N LEU A 156 38.73 -20.41 -16.33
CA LEU A 156 37.75 -21.46 -15.99
C LEU A 156 36.31 -20.96 -16.24
N LEU A 157 36.03 -19.71 -15.87
CA LEU A 157 34.73 -19.07 -16.10
C LEU A 157 34.42 -18.93 -17.61
N ASN A 158 35.41 -18.54 -18.41
CA ASN A 158 35.26 -18.47 -19.86
C ASN A 158 35.03 -19.85 -20.47
N GLN A 159 35.74 -20.88 -20.01
CA GLN A 159 35.55 -22.25 -20.48
C GLN A 159 34.14 -22.77 -20.15
N ILE A 160 33.63 -22.53 -18.94
CA ILE A 160 32.27 -22.88 -18.52
C ILE A 160 31.23 -22.11 -19.37
N HIS A 161 31.47 -20.82 -19.63
CA HIS A 161 30.59 -20.02 -20.49
C HIS A 161 30.53 -20.55 -21.93
N CYS A 162 31.67 -20.94 -22.50
CA CYS A 162 31.75 -21.52 -23.85
C CYS A 162 31.03 -22.88 -23.92
N GLN A 163 31.17 -23.71 -22.86
CA GLN A 163 30.44 -24.97 -22.74
C GLN A 163 28.92 -24.77 -22.64
N ILE A 164 28.45 -23.77 -21.87
CA ILE A 164 27.02 -23.48 -21.71
C ILE A 164 26.40 -22.95 -23.01
N THR A 165 27.14 -22.14 -23.76
CA THR A 165 26.66 -21.51 -24.99
C THR A 165 26.82 -22.41 -26.23
N ASN A 166 27.39 -23.62 -26.09
CA ASN A 166 27.76 -24.52 -27.19
C ASN A 166 28.62 -23.83 -28.28
N ILE A 167 29.40 -22.82 -27.89
CA ILE A 167 30.34 -22.13 -28.77
C ILE A 167 31.71 -22.73 -28.50
N THR A 168 32.23 -23.51 -29.45
CA THR A 168 33.62 -23.99 -29.37
C THR A 168 34.55 -22.82 -29.71
N CYS A 169 35.15 -22.18 -28.71
CA CYS A 169 36.29 -21.31 -28.95
C CYS A 169 37.45 -22.19 -29.46
N LYS A 170 37.85 -21.99 -30.72
CA LYS A 170 39.14 -22.48 -31.20
C LYS A 170 40.20 -21.65 -30.51
N ASP A 171 40.97 -22.28 -29.63
CA ASP A 171 42.14 -21.67 -29.02
C ASP A 171 43.12 -21.24 -30.12
N HIS A 172 43.32 -19.93 -30.25
CA HIS A 172 44.56 -19.41 -30.82
C HIS A 172 45.50 -19.12 -29.65
N ILE A 173 46.64 -19.81 -29.71
CA ILE A 173 47.80 -19.74 -28.80
C ILE A 173 48.15 -18.30 -28.42
#